data_AF-A0A3D8GN01-F1
#
_entry.id   AF-A0A3D8GN01-F1
#
_cell.length_a   1.000
_cell.length_b   1.000
_cell.length_c   1.000
_cell.angle_alpha   90.00
_cell.angle_beta   90.00
_cell.angle_gamma   90.00
#
_symmetry.space_group_name_H-M   'P 1'
#
loop_
_entity.id
_entity.type
_entity.pdbx_description
1 polymer ?
#
loop_
_entity_poly.entity_id
_entity_poly.type
_entity_poly.pdbx_seq_one_letter_code
_entity_poly.pdbx_strand_id
1 'polypeptide(L)' 'MPGLNARKFDFVFSSSVTPALSKEEFIVEFYPYTPDWSCSGNPVKVTKTFEELIGFFEEMEETDCR' A
#
# COMPACT_ATOMS: atom_id res chain seq x y z
N MET A 1 -18.57 26.20 -4.14
CA MET A 1 -17.93 25.22 -5.04
C MET A 1 -18.03 23.87 -4.34
N PRO A 2 -18.81 22.90 -4.83
CA PRO A 2 -18.92 21.61 -4.17
C PRO A 2 -17.56 20.90 -4.24
N GLY A 3 -17.19 20.30 -3.11
CA GLY A 3 -15.83 19.90 -2.76
C GLY A 3 -15.20 18.89 -3.71
N LEU A 4 -13.89 19.02 -3.82
CA LEU A 4 -12.95 18.05 -4.37
C LEU A 4 -13.25 16.68 -3.73
N ASN A 5 -13.92 15.78 -4.47
CA ASN A 5 -14.10 14.39 -4.06
C ASN A 5 -12.74 13.70 -4.17
N ALA A 6 -11.88 13.90 -3.17
CA ALA A 6 -10.66 13.10 -3.04
C ALA A 6 -11.09 11.63 -2.97
N ARG A 7 -10.60 10.79 -3.87
CA ARG A 7 -10.96 9.37 -3.87
C ARG A 7 -10.28 8.75 -2.67
N LYS A 8 -11.04 8.53 -1.61
CA LYS A 8 -10.51 7.89 -0.40
C LYS A 8 -10.23 6.42 -0.72
N PHE A 9 -8.96 6.09 -0.92
CA PHE A 9 -8.52 4.70 -1.06
C PHE A 9 -8.16 4.16 0.33
N ASP A 10 -9.02 3.27 0.84
CA ASP A 10 -8.74 2.54 2.06
C ASP A 10 -8.11 1.19 1.69
N PHE A 11 -6.98 0.85 2.35
CA PHE A 11 -6.27 -0.43 2.18
C PHE A 11 -6.03 -1.08 3.54
N VAL A 12 -6.01 -2.42 3.55
CA VAL A 12 -5.49 -3.20 4.67
C VAL A 12 -4.08 -3.62 4.29
N PHE A 13 -3.12 -3.49 5.20
CA PHE A 13 -1.74 -3.90 4.93
C PHE A 13 -1.23 -4.91 5.95
N SER A 14 -0.40 -5.84 5.47
CA SER A 14 0.39 -6.76 6.29
C SER A 14 1.85 -6.37 6.18
N SER A 15 2.56 -6.28 7.30
CA SER A 15 4.01 -6.04 7.31
C SER A 15 4.74 -7.18 7.99
N SER A 16 5.89 -7.56 7.42
CA SER A 16 6.78 -8.57 8.00
C SER A 16 8.23 -8.10 7.92
N VAL A 17 8.96 -8.35 9.01
CA VAL A 17 10.38 -8.01 9.14
C VAL A 17 11.13 -9.29 9.46
N THR A 18 11.93 -9.77 8.52
CA THR A 18 12.76 -10.95 8.71
C THR A 18 14.16 -10.52 9.19
N PRO A 19 14.73 -11.15 10.24
CA PRO A 19 16.08 -10.84 10.73
C PRO A 19 17.23 -11.21 9.78
N ALA A 20 16.96 -11.49 8.50
CA ALA A 20 17.89 -12.17 7.58
C ALA A 20 18.64 -11.22 6.63
N LEU A 21 19.86 -11.65 6.27
CA LEU A 21 20.92 -11.03 5.46
C LEU A 21 20.58 -10.70 3.98
N SER A 22 19.31 -10.64 3.60
CA SER A 22 18.87 -10.37 2.24
C SER A 22 18.74 -8.87 1.95
N LYS A 23 18.83 -8.49 0.67
CA LYS A 23 18.65 -7.12 0.12
C LYS A 23 17.28 -6.47 0.41
N GLU A 24 16.38 -7.19 1.06
CA GLU A 24 14.98 -6.82 1.29
C GLU A 24 14.86 -6.40 2.76
N GLU A 25 14.57 -5.13 3.01
CA GLU A 25 14.62 -4.51 4.34
C GLU A 25 13.36 -4.80 5.17
N PHE A 26 12.22 -4.91 4.48
CA PHE A 26 10.93 -5.29 5.02
C PHE A 26 10.05 -5.84 3.89
N ILE A 27 8.89 -6.41 4.20
CA ILE A 27 7.86 -6.72 3.21
C ILE A 27 6.57 -6.08 3.69
N VAL A 28 5.97 -5.23 2.86
CA VAL A 28 4.61 -4.70 3.06
C VAL A 28 3.74 -5.14 1.90
N GLU A 29 2.61 -5.77 2.22
CA GLU A 29 1.61 -6.25 1.27
C GLU A 29 0.31 -5.45 1.47
N PHE A 30 -0.18 -4.84 0.40
CA PHE A 30 -1.39 -4.02 0.39
C PHE A 30 -2.56 -4.81 -0.20
N TYR A 31 -3.67 -4.89 0.52
CA TYR A 31 -4.91 -5.56 0.11
C TYR A 31 -6.05 -4.54 0.03
N PRO A 32 -7.04 -4.76 -0.87
CA PRO A 32 -8.22 -3.91 -0.91
C PRO A 32 -8.92 -3.91 0.44
N TYR A 33 -9.45 -2.77 0.88
CA TYR A 33 -10.21 -2.74 2.12
C TYR A 33 -11.41 -3.68 2.09
N THR A 34 -11.49 -4.51 3.12
CA THR A 34 -12.62 -5.39 3.41
C THR A 34 -13.16 -5.05 4.80
N PRO A 35 -14.49 -5.09 5.03
CA PRO A 35 -15.07 -4.74 6.34
C PRO A 35 -14.58 -5.59 7.51
N ASP A 36 -14.08 -6.79 7.23
CA ASP A 36 -13.51 -7.74 8.20
C ASP A 36 -11.98 -7.58 8.37
N TRP A 37 -11.38 -6.56 7.74
CA TRP A 37 -9.94 -6.29 7.78
C TRP A 37 -9.11 -7.48 7.31
N SER A 38 -9.68 -8.30 6.43
CA SER A 38 -9.05 -9.51 5.94
C SER A 38 -8.03 -9.20 4.85
N CYS A 39 -6.83 -9.73 5.03
CA CYS A 39 -5.80 -9.82 3.98
C CYS A 39 -6.00 -11.06 3.08
N SER A 40 -7.22 -11.61 2.99
CA SER A 40 -7.49 -12.78 2.15
C SER A 40 -7.54 -12.41 0.68
N GLY A 41 -6.64 -12.97 -0.12
CA GLY A 41 -6.60 -12.78 -1.57
C GLY A 41 -5.20 -12.51 -2.09
N ASN A 42 -5.11 -11.92 -3.28
CA ASN A 42 -3.84 -11.46 -3.83
C ASN A 42 -3.61 -10.00 -3.42
N PRO A 43 -2.41 -9.63 -2.95
CA PRO A 43 -2.09 -8.23 -2.69
C PRO A 43 -2.11 -7.43 -3.99
N VAL A 44 -2.63 -6.21 -3.90
CA VAL A 44 -2.64 -5.20 -4.98
C VAL A 44 -1.23 -4.70 -5.25
N LYS A 45 -0.43 -4.58 -4.17
CA LYS A 45 0.97 -4.14 -4.22
C LYS A 45 1.76 -4.87 -3.14
N VAL A 46 3.00 -5.22 -3.45
CA VAL A 46 3.98 -5.71 -2.49
C VAL A 46 5.22 -4.82 -2.62
N THR A 47 5.70 -4.28 -1.52
CA THR A 47 6.88 -3.41 -1.47
C THR A 47 7.91 -4.01 -0.53
N LYS A 48 9.17 -4.03 -0.96
CA LYS A 48 10.26 -4.68 -0.22
C LYS A 48 11.40 -3.74 0.20
N THR A 49 11.36 -2.51 -0.28
CA THR A 49 12.31 -1.44 0.06
C THR A 49 11.57 -0.14 0.33
N PHE A 50 12.23 0.82 0.98
CA PHE A 50 11.65 2.15 1.18
C PHE A 50 11.37 2.88 -0.13
N GLU A 51 12.22 2.75 -1.16
CA GLU A 51 11.97 3.43 -2.44
C GLU A 51 10.69 2.92 -3.11
N GLU A 52 10.44 1.60 -3.08
CA GLU A 52 9.22 1.01 -3.64
C GLU A 52 7.96 1.46 -2.88
N LEU A 53 8.08 1.58 -1.55
CA LEU A 53 7.00 2.03 -0.68
C LEU A 53 6.65 3.51 -0.92
N ILE A 54 7.67 4.37 -0.99
CA ILE A 54 7.49 5.80 -1.25
C ILE A 54 6.89 6.01 -2.63
N GLY A 55 7.43 5.37 -3.66
CA GLY A 55 6.92 5.50 -5.02
C GLY A 55 5.45 5.06 -5.15
N PHE A 56 5.03 4.03 -4.39
CA PHE A 56 3.63 3.63 -4.36
C PHE A 56 2.70 4.69 -3.75
N PHE A 57 3.13 5.36 -2.68
CA PHE A 57 2.33 6.45 -2.09
C PHE A 57 2.28 7.69 -2.98
N GLU A 58 3.38 8.02 -3.65
CA GLU A 58 3.42 9.12 -4.63
C GLU A 58 2.48 8.84 -5.82
N GLU A 59 2.49 7.61 -6.37
CA GLU A 59 1.55 7.18 -7.42
C GLU A 59 0.08 7.32 -6.97
N MET A 60 -0.23 7.00 -5.71
CA MET A 60 -1.57 7.15 -5.16
C MET A 60 -1.99 8.63 -5.06
N GLU A 61 -1.09 9.52 -4.64
CA GLU A 61 -1.36 10.95 -4.56
C GLU A 61 -1.52 11.59 -5.95
N GLU A 62 -0.69 11.20 -6.94
CA GLU A 62 -0.77 11.71 -8.31
C GLU A 62 -2.05 11.28 -9.03
N THR A 63 -2.57 10.08 -8.73
CA THR A 63 -3.82 9.57 -9.31
C THR A 63 -5.05 10.36 -8.83
N ASP A 64 -4.96 11.07 -7.69
CA ASP A 64 -6.01 11.96 -7.18
C ASP A 64 -6.06 13.33 -7.90
N CYS A 65 -5.02 13.69 -8.66
CA CYS A 65 -4.89 14.98 -9.34
C CYS A 65 -5.38 15.00 -10.81
N ARG A 66 -6.03 13.95 -11.31
CA ARG A 66 -6.46 13.83 -12.74
C ARG A 66 -7.95 13.65 -12.95
#